data_AF-A0AB39D2A8-F1
#
_entry.id   AF-A0AB39D2A8-F1
#
_cell.length_a   1.000
_cell.length_b   1.000
_cell.length_c   1.000
_cell.angle_alpha   90.00
_cell.angle_beta   90.00
_cell.angle_gamma   90.00
#
_symmetry.space_group_name_H-M   'P 1'
#
loop_
_entity.id
_entity.type
_entity.pdbx_description
1 polymer ?
#
loop_
_entity_poly.entity_id
_entity_poly.type
_entity_poly.pdbx_seq_one_letter_code
_entity_poly.pdbx_strand_id
1 'polypeptide(L)' 'MTPQQTEQRRRECEARHILALPYDQRKPELDAIGRRRGPAAQKYLEAEVKRQHRLKKETP' A
#
# COMPACT_ATOMS: atom_id res chain seq x y z
N MET A 1 11.95 0.27 -18.11
CA MET A 1 11.51 0.05 -16.71
C MET A 1 12.28 -1.12 -16.16
N THR A 2 12.99 -0.94 -15.06
CA THR A 2 13.64 -2.07 -14.37
C THR A 2 12.59 -2.86 -13.57
N PRO A 3 12.84 -4.15 -13.25
CA PRO A 3 11.95 -4.94 -12.40
C PRO A 3 11.60 -4.23 -11.07
N GLN A 4 12.59 -3.54 -10.49
CA GLN A 4 12.43 -2.75 -9.26
C GLN A 4 11.47 -1.56 -9.45
N GLN A 5 11.56 -0.85 -10.58
CA GLN A 5 10.64 0.26 -10.88
C GLN A 5 9.19 -0.23 -11.10
N THR A 6 9.02 -1.40 -11.73
CA THR A 6 7.71 -2.01 -11.92
C THR A 6 7.09 -2.41 -10.59
N GLU A 7 7.87 -3.01 -9.68
CA GLU A 7 7.41 -3.34 -8.33
C GLU A 7 7.07 -2.11 -7.50
N GLN A 8 7.90 -1.07 -7.57
CA GLN A 8 7.64 0.22 -6.91
C GLN A 8 6.29 0.78 -7.35
N ARG A 9 6.07 0.88 -8.68
CA ARG A 9 4.81 1.37 -9.25
C ARG A 9 3.61 0.53 -8.82
N ARG A 10 3.76 -0.80 -8.80
CA ARG A 10 2.69 -1.70 -8.33
C ARG A 10 2.33 -1.42 -6.88
N ARG A 11 3.32 -1.29 -5.99
CA ARG A 11 3.10 -0.99 -4.56
C ARG A 11 2.41 0.36 -4.36
N GLU A 12 2.80 1.37 -5.14
CA GLU A 12 2.16 2.68 -5.09
C GLU A 12 0.68 2.61 -5.50
N CYS A 13 0.36 1.90 -6.58
CA CYS A 13 -1.02 1.68 -7.01
C CYS A 13 -1.84 0.92 -5.95
N GLU A 14 -1.27 -0.12 -5.35
CA GLU A 14 -1.91 -0.91 -4.30
C GLU A 14 -2.17 -0.06 -3.04
N ALA A 15 -1.22 0.78 -2.64
CA ALA A 15 -1.41 1.68 -1.51
C ALA A 15 -2.50 2.73 -1.77
N ARG A 16 -2.59 3.27 -3.00
CA ARG A 16 -3.68 4.17 -3.40
C ARG A 16 -5.03 3.48 -3.35
N HIS A 17 -5.10 2.23 -3.82
CA HIS A 17 -6.31 1.43 -3.77
C HIS A 17 -6.77 1.23 -2.31
N ILE A 18 -5.86 0.80 -1.43
CA ILE A 18 -6.17 0.61 0.00
C ILE A 18 -6.64 1.91 0.65
N LEU A 19 -6.03 3.06 0.32
CA LEU A 19 -6.47 4.35 0.85
C LEU A 19 -7.85 4.78 0.33
N ALA A 20 -8.26 4.31 -0.84
CA ALA A 20 -9.60 4.56 -1.38
C ALA A 20 -10.68 3.69 -0.71
N LEU A 21 -10.30 2.59 -0.06
CA LEU A 21 -11.24 1.76 0.69
C LEU A 21 -11.70 2.43 2.01
N PRO A 22 -12.91 2.10 2.50
CA PRO A 22 -13.35 2.44 3.85
C PRO A 22 -12.34 1.98 4.90
N TYR A 23 -12.23 2.72 6.01
CA TYR A 23 -11.22 2.47 7.04
C TYR A 23 -11.23 1.01 7.54
N ASP A 24 -12.42 0.45 7.78
CA ASP A 24 -12.61 -0.91 8.28
C ASP A 24 -12.17 -2.00 7.29
N GLN A 25 -12.08 -1.67 6.00
CA GLN A 25 -11.67 -2.60 4.95
C GLN A 25 -10.16 -2.56 4.65
N ARG A 26 -9.44 -1.53 5.11
CA ARG A 26 -8.00 -1.37 4.81
C ARG A 26 -7.15 -2.46 5.44
N LYS A 27 -7.43 -2.80 6.70
CA LYS A 27 -6.71 -3.83 7.45
C LYS A 27 -6.94 -5.24 6.86
N PRO A 28 -8.19 -5.66 6.58
CA PRO A 28 -8.46 -6.91 5.87
C PRO A 28 -7.70 -7.03 4.53
N GLU A 29 -7.63 -5.95 3.75
CA GLU A 29 -6.92 -5.96 2.46
C GLU A 29 -5.40 -6.12 2.65
N LEU A 30 -4.80 -5.40 3.60
CA LEU A 30 -3.38 -5.56 3.97
C LEU A 30 -3.07 -6.99 4.45
N ASP A 31 -3.93 -7.56 5.29
CA ASP A 31 -3.76 -8.93 5.79
C ASP A 31 -3.89 -9.96 4.65
N ALA A 32 -4.82 -9.75 3.69
CA ALA A 32 -4.95 -10.61 2.51
C ALA A 32 -3.69 -10.57 1.63
N ILE A 33 -3.07 -9.40 1.47
CA ILE A 33 -1.79 -9.26 0.75
C ILE A 33 -0.66 -9.97 1.50
N GLY A 34 -0.62 -9.84 2.83
CA GLY A 34 0.31 -10.58 3.68
C GLY A 34 0.19 -12.10 3.55
N ARG A 35 -1.04 -12.63 3.46
CA ARG A 35 -1.26 -14.07 3.22
C ARG A 35 -0.79 -14.51 1.83
N ARG A 36 -0.97 -13.69 0.80
CA ARG A 36 -0.61 -14.03 -0.59
C ARG A 36 0.88 -13.89 -0.90
N ARG A 37 1.57 -12.91 -0.29
CA ARG A 37 2.94 -12.51 -0.67
C ARG A 37 3.93 -12.52 0.50
N GLY A 38 3.47 -12.86 1.69
CA GLY A 38 4.26 -12.91 2.91
C GLY A 38 4.20 -11.64 3.75
N PRO A 39 4.60 -11.75 5.03
CA PRO A 39 4.51 -10.65 6.01
C PRO A 39 5.43 -9.47 5.66
N ALA A 40 6.52 -9.70 4.94
CA ALA A 40 7.41 -8.63 4.48
C ALA A 40 6.71 -7.69 3.48
N ALA A 41 5.93 -8.25 2.54
CA ALA A 41 5.17 -7.48 1.58
C ALA A 41 4.07 -6.64 2.25
N GLN A 42 3.41 -7.22 3.26
CA GLN A 42 2.40 -6.51 4.06
C GLN A 42 3.00 -5.30 4.78
N LYS A 43 4.13 -5.48 5.50
CA LYS A 43 4.79 -4.37 6.22
C LYS A 43 5.22 -3.25 5.28
N TYR A 44 5.77 -3.61 4.12
CA TYR A 44 6.15 -2.63 3.11
C TYR A 44 4.95 -1.83 2.61
N LEU A 45 3.85 -2.51 2.29
CA LEU A 45 2.66 -1.85 1.78
C LEU A 45 1.97 -1.00 2.84
N GLU A 46 1.97 -1.43 4.10
CA GLU A 46 1.48 -0.64 5.22
C GLU A 46 2.27 0.67 5.39
N ALA A 47 3.60 0.61 5.29
CA ALA A 47 4.45 1.79 5.32
C ALA A 47 4.15 2.76 4.16
N GLU A 48 3.95 2.22 2.96
CA GLU A 48 3.62 3.01 1.77
C GLU A 48 2.23 3.66 1.87
N VAL A 49 1.23 2.95 2.39
CA VAL A 49 -0.11 3.50 2.70
C VAL A 49 0.00 4.66 3.70
N LYS A 50 0.78 4.51 4.78
CA LYS A 50 1.02 5.59 5.75
C LYS A 50 1.72 6.80 5.11
N ARG A 51 2.74 6.58 4.28
CA ARG A 51 3.47 7.62 3.55
C ARG A 51 2.52 8.41 2.65
N GLN A 52 1.73 7.73 1.82
CA GLN A 52 0.80 8.39 0.90
C GLN A 52 -0.34 9.11 1.61
N HIS A 53 -0.84 8.58 2.72
CA HIS A 53 -1.83 9.27 3.55
C HIS A 53 -1.27 10.57 4.13
N ARG A 54 -0.02 10.55 4.60
CA ARG A 54 0.67 11.75 5.07
C ARG A 54 0.83 12.78 3.95
N LEU A 55 1.30 12.36 2.77
CA LEU A 55 1.43 13.23 1.60
C LEU A 55 0.10 13.87 1.19
N LYS A 56 -1.00 13.09 1.20
CA LYS A 56 -2.35 13.62 0.92
C LYS A 56 -2.79 14.69 1.92
N LYS A 57 -2.38 14.60 3.18
CA LYS A 57 -2.70 15.60 4.21
C LYS A 57 -1.84 16.85 4.11
N GLU A 58 -0.61 16.71 3.61
CA GLU A 58 0.36 17.80 3.45
C GLU A 58 0.19 18.54 2.11
N THR A 59 -0.63 18.02 1.19
CA THR A 59 -0.97 18.71 -0.07
C THR A 59 -2.19 19.62 0.19
N PRO A 60 -2.04 20.96 0.13
CA PRO A 60 -3.13 21.91 0.39
C PRO A 60 -4.24 21.89 -0.68
#